data_AF-A0A9E5TH57-F1
#
_entry.id   AF-A0A9E5TH57-F1
#
_cell.length_a   1.000
_cell.length_b   1.000
_cell.length_c   1.000
_cell.angle_alpha   90.00
_cell.angle_beta   90.00
_cell.angle_gamma   90.00
#
_symmetry.space_group_name_H-M   'P 1'
#
loop_
_entity.id
_entity.type
_entity.pdbx_description
1 polymer ?
#
loop_
_entity_poly.entity_id
_entity_poly.type
_entity_poly.pdbx_seq_one_letter_code
_entity_poly.pdbx_strand_id
1 'polypeptide(L)' 'TYGYRRITEQLRRGEWVVNHKRVQRLMRLMDIQAQIQRKKRRTTNSEHDFPRYPNLVLDLEIVRP' A
#
# COMPACT_ATOMS: atom_id res chain seq x y z
N THR A 1 12.57 -5.93 -11.12
CA THR A 1 11.26 -6.27 -11.74
C THR A 1 10.98 -5.38 -12.94
N TYR A 2 10.42 -5.95 -14.00
CA TYR A 2 10.02 -5.22 -15.20
C TYR A 2 8.71 -4.44 -14.94
N GLY A 3 8.82 -3.14 -14.63
CA GLY A 3 7.67 -2.30 -14.27
C GLY A 3 7.11 -1.48 -15.43
N TYR A 4 5.97 -0.81 -15.20
CA TYR A 4 5.28 -0.01 -16.22
C TYR A 4 6.18 1.04 -16.87
N ARG A 5 7.15 1.60 -16.12
CA ARG A 5 8.13 2.58 -16.65
C ARG A 5 9.01 1.97 -17.74
N ARG A 6 9.55 0.77 -17.51
CA ARG A 6 10.39 0.06 -18.49
C ARG A 6 9.57 -0.35 -19.72
N ILE A 7 8.35 -0.88 -19.52
CA ILE A 7 7.45 -1.21 -20.62
C ILE A 7 7.12 0.03 -21.46
N THR A 8 6.82 1.16 -20.82
CA THR A 8 6.50 2.42 -21.53
C THR A 8 7.66 2.88 -22.39
N GLU A 9 8.89 2.83 -21.89
CA GLU A 9 10.09 3.20 -22.66
C GLU A 9 10.34 2.24 -23.83
N GLN A 10 10.12 0.94 -23.67
CA GLN A 10 10.20 0.00 -24.80
C GLN A 10 9.14 0.26 -25.86
N LEU A 11 7.90 0.55 -25.46
CA LEU A 11 6.84 0.88 -26.41
C LEU A 11 7.17 2.15 -27.20
N ARG A 12 7.72 3.17 -26.54
CA ARG A 12 8.19 4.41 -27.19
C ARG A 12 9.33 4.18 -28.16
N ARG A 13 10.27 3.28 -27.85
CA ARG A 13 11.35 2.87 -28.76
C ARG A 13 10.83 2.16 -30.02
N GLY A 14 9.69 1.49 -29.92
CA GLY A 14 8.97 0.93 -31.06
C GLY A 14 8.01 1.92 -31.72
N GLU A 15 8.18 3.23 -31.50
CA GLU A 15 7.36 4.32 -32.07
C GLU A 15 5.90 4.36 -31.60
N TRP A 16 5.55 3.63 -30.55
CA TRP A 16 4.20 3.70 -29.97
C TRP A 16 4.06 4.89 -29.01
N VAL A 17 3.14 5.81 -29.33
CA VAL A 17 2.80 6.94 -28.44
C VAL A 17 1.76 6.50 -27.41
N VAL A 18 2.24 5.86 -26.34
CA VAL A 18 1.39 5.35 -25.26
C VAL A 18 1.69 6.07 -23.94
N ASN A 19 0.63 6.50 -23.25
CA ASN A 19 0.78 7.09 -21.91
C ASN A 19 1.10 6.00 -20.88
N HIS A 20 2.03 6.29 -19.96
CA HIS A 20 2.41 5.40 -18.87
C HIS A 20 1.21 4.95 -18.00
N LYS A 21 0.16 5.77 -17.88
CA LYS A 21 -1.09 5.42 -17.17
C LYS A 21 -1.83 4.24 -17.82
N ARG A 22 -1.83 4.17 -19.16
CA ARG A 22 -2.48 3.07 -19.90
C ARG A 22 -1.73 1.77 -19.68
N VAL A 23 -0.40 1.81 -19.74
CA VAL A 23 0.46 0.66 -19.44
C VAL A 23 0.25 0.19 -18.00
N GLN A 24 0.26 1.11 -17.03
CA GLN A 24 0.04 0.79 -15.62
C GLN A 24 -1.34 0.14 -15.37
N ARG A 25 -2.39 0.64 -16.03
CA ARG A 25 -3.74 0.06 -15.96
C ARG A 25 -3.78 -1.36 -16.51
N LEU A 26 -3.21 -1.61 -17.68
CA LEU A 26 -3.15 -2.94 -18.28
C LEU A 26 -2.37 -3.92 -17.41
N MET A 27 -1.21 -3.51 -16.89
CA MET A 27 -0.45 -4.33 -15.94
C MET A 27 -1.25 -4.71 -14.69
N ARG A 28 -2.11 -3.80 -14.19
CA ARG A 28 -2.99 -4.07 -13.05
C ARG A 28 -4.09 -5.07 -13.40
N LEU A 29 -4.69 -4.93 -14.58
CA LEU A 29 -5.75 -5.84 -15.06
C LEU A 29 -5.22 -7.26 -15.33
N MET A 30 -3.96 -7.36 -15.75
CA MET A 30 -3.29 -8.63 -16.06
C MET A 30 -2.53 -9.23 -14.85
N ASP A 31 -2.60 -8.59 -13.67
CA ASP A 31 -1.87 -8.98 -12.45
C ASP A 31 -0.33 -9.16 -12.64
N ILE A 32 0.26 -8.37 -13.54
CA ILE A 32 1.72 -8.40 -13.84
C ILE A 32 2.51 -7.55 -12.83
N GLN A 33 1.84 -6.89 -11.89
CA GLN A 33 2.48 -6.02 -10.92
C GLN A 33 3.16 -6.85 -9.82
N ALA A 34 4.36 -6.44 -9.41
CA ALA A 34 4.97 -7.02 -8.22
C ALA A 34 4.09 -6.73 -7.00
N GLN A 35 3.68 -7.81 -6.32
CA GLN A 35 3.00 -7.73 -5.03
C GLN A 35 4.01 -7.26 -3.98
N ILE A 36 4.01 -5.96 -3.68
CA ILE A 36 4.85 -5.41 -2.61
C ILE A 36 4.14 -5.70 -1.28
N GLN A 37 4.74 -6.59 -0.48
CA GLN A 37 4.26 -6.81 0.88
C GLN A 37 4.40 -5.52 1.68
N ARG A 38 3.28 -5.05 2.24
CA ARG A 38 3.29 -3.88 3.15
C ARG A 38 4.09 -4.24 4.40
N LYS A 39 5.26 -3.61 4.56
CA LYS A 39 6.03 -3.72 5.80
C LYS A 39 5.36 -2.88 6.89
N LYS A 40 4.71 -3.53 7.84
CA LYS A 40 4.22 -2.86 9.05
C LYS A 40 5.41 -2.63 9.98
N ARG A 41 5.65 -1.40 10.41
CA ARG A 41 6.63 -1.07 11.45
C ARG A 41 5.86 -0.83 12.74
N ARG A 42 6.19 -1.56 13.82
CA ARG A 42 5.69 -1.21 15.17
C ARG A 42 6.34 0.13 15.55
N THR A 43 5.54 1.19 15.61
CA THR A 43 5.96 2.50 16.11
C THR A 43 5.79 2.62 17.61
N THR A 44 4.93 1.79 18.19
CA THR A 44 4.69 1.69 19.63
C THR A 44 5.45 0.48 20.17
N ASN A 45 6.37 0.71 21.12
CA ASN A 45 6.88 -0.36 21.96
C ASN A 45 5.84 -0.60 23.07
N SER A 46 5.17 -1.76 23.06
CA SER A 46 4.24 -2.14 24.12
C SER A 46 4.90 -3.06 25.17
N GLU A 47 6.14 -3.47 24.92
CA GLU A 47 6.98 -4.26 25.81
C GLU A 47 7.90 -3.28 26.56
N HIS A 48 7.32 -2.62 27.56
CA HIS A 48 8.02 -1.68 28.43
C HIS A 48 7.53 -1.81 29.87
N ASP A 49 8.36 -1.42 30.83
CA ASP A 49 8.02 -1.52 32.25
C ASP A 49 7.16 -0.36 32.76
N PHE A 50 6.84 0.63 31.91
CA PHE A 50 5.98 1.74 32.31
C PHE A 50 4.54 1.29 32.63
N PRO A 51 3.89 1.93 33.62
CA PRO A 51 2.51 1.59 34.00
C PRO A 51 1.55 1.81 32.83
N ARG A 52 0.68 0.82 32.62
CA ARG A 52 -0.41 0.91 31.64
C ARG A 52 -1.65 1.42 32.37
N TYR A 53 -2.13 2.59 31.98
CA TYR A 53 -3.35 3.14 32.54
C TYR A 53 -4.57 2.31 32.08
N PRO A 54 -5.54 2.08 32.98
CA PRO A 54 -6.74 1.33 32.63
C PRO A 54 -7.55 2.07 31.56
N ASN A 55 -8.16 1.32 30.65
CA ASN A 55 -9.09 1.88 29.68
C ASN A 55 -10.43 2.17 30.38
N LEU A 56 -10.67 3.44 30.71
CA LEU A 56 -11.87 3.88 31.43
C LEU A 56 -13.16 3.81 30.59
N VAL A 57 -13.04 3.59 29.28
CA VAL A 57 -14.18 3.57 28.35
C VAL A 57 -14.62 2.13 28.06
N LEU A 58 -13.95 1.11 28.61
CA LEU A 58 -14.20 -0.29 28.26
C LEU A 58 -15.63 -0.73 28.60
N ASP A 59 -16.13 -0.34 29.76
CA ASP A 59 -17.44 -0.76 30.29
C ASP A 59 -18.50 0.35 30.16
N LEU A 60 -18.23 1.38 29.37
CA LEU A 60 -19.12 2.53 29.23
C LEU A 60 -20.18 2.25 28.18
N GLU A 61 -21.46 2.33 28.55
CA GLU A 61 -22.56 2.23 27.61
C GLU A 61 -22.62 3.48 26.71
N ILE A 62 -22.58 3.28 25.39
CA ILE A 62 -22.68 4.36 24.41
C ILE A 62 -24.16 4.72 24.23
N VAL A 63 -24.61 5.75 24.94
CA VAL A 63 -26.04 6.13 25.01
C VAL A 63 -26.51 6.94 23.79
N ARG A 64 -25.60 7.57 23.03
CA ARG A 64 -25.90 8.34 21.82
C ARG A 64 -24.68 8.49 20.91
N PRO A 65 -24.86 8.64 19.58
CA PRO A 65 -23.79 8.98 18.64
C PRO A 65 -23.24 10.40 18.82
#